data_AF-A0A2V6A2M1-F1
#
_entry.id   AF-A0A2V6A2M1-F1
#
_cell.length_a   1.000
_cell.length_b   1.000
_cell.length_c   1.000
_cell.angle_alpha   90.00
_cell.angle_beta   90.00
_cell.angle_gamma   90.00
#
_symmetry.space_group_name_H-M   'P 1'
#
loop_
_entity.id
_entity.type
_entity.pdbx_description
1 polymer ?
#
loop_
_entity_poly.entity_id
_entity_poly.type
_entity_poly.pdbx_seq_one_letter_code
_entity_poly.pdbx_strand_id
1 'polypeptide(L)' 'MASITLKNIPADLHRQLKKRAEENHRSLNREVLATLQNVTNQSRRIEPATLIREARAVRKKFKRQVSPAQIKAWIRRGRL' A
#
# COMPACT_ATOMS: atom_id res chain seq x y z
N MET A 1 -17.32 -17.52 -1.25
CA MET A 1 -15.96 -16.94 -1.09
C MET A 1 -15.05 -17.61 -2.10
N ALA A 2 -14.35 -16.86 -2.94
CA ALA A 2 -13.40 -17.45 -3.87
C ALA A 2 -12.14 -17.86 -3.11
N SER A 3 -11.69 -19.11 -3.30
CA SER A 3 -10.44 -19.64 -2.75
C SER A 3 -9.57 -20.08 -3.91
N ILE A 4 -8.27 -19.78 -3.84
CA ILE A 4 -7.28 -20.18 -4.84
C ILE A 4 -6.29 -21.11 -4.16
N THR A 5 -6.19 -22.34 -4.65
CA THR A 5 -5.21 -23.32 -4.19
C THR A 5 -4.08 -23.40 -5.21
N LEU A 6 -2.88 -23.00 -4.80
CA LEU A 6 -1.67 -23.12 -5.62
C LEU A 6 -0.99 -24.45 -5.28
N LYS A 7 -0.94 -25.36 -6.26
CA LYS A 7 -0.23 -26.64 -6.14
C LYS A 7 1.11 -26.57 -6.87
N ASN A 8 2.07 -27.40 -6.46
CA ASN A 8 3.39 -27.53 -7.10
C ASN A 8 4.20 -26.20 -7.16
N ILE A 9 4.14 -25.39 -6.10
CA ILE A 9 4.97 -24.19 -6.00
C ILE A 9 6.44 -24.62 -5.84
N PRO A 10 7.38 -24.08 -6.63
CA PRO A 10 8.80 -24.31 -6.45
C PRO A 10 9.24 -23.99 -5.01
N ALA A 11 10.06 -24.84 -4.41
CA ALA A 11 10.48 -24.69 -3.02
C ALA A 11 11.17 -23.33 -2.75
N ASP A 12 11.94 -22.85 -3.73
CA ASP A 12 12.61 -21.55 -3.65
C ASP A 12 11.62 -20.39 -3.64
N LEU A 13 10.58 -20.47 -4.48
CA LEU A 13 9.53 -19.46 -4.54
C LEU A 13 8.73 -19.43 -3.23
N HIS A 14 8.39 -20.60 -2.67
CA HIS A 14 7.72 -20.68 -1.38
C HIS A 14 8.58 -20.05 -0.26
N ARG A 15 9.90 -20.30 -0.25
CA ARG A 15 10.83 -19.72 0.72
C ARG A 15 10.91 -18.19 0.60
N GLN A 16 10.99 -17.66 -0.62
CA GLN A 16 10.99 -16.23 -0.87
C GLN A 16 9.69 -15.56 -0.41
N LEU A 17 8.54 -16.16 -0.71
CA LEU A 17 7.24 -15.66 -0.26
C LEU A 17 7.12 -15.66 1.27
N LYS A 18 7.61 -16.71 1.93
CA LYS A 18 7.62 -16.77 3.40
C LYS A 18 8.48 -15.66 4.01
N LYS A 19 9.69 -15.44 3.48
CA LYS A 19 10.58 -14.37 3.92
C LYS A 19 9.91 -12.99 3.78
N ARG A 20 9.29 -12.72 2.63
CA ARG A 20 8.54 -11.47 2.40
C ARG A 20 7.36 -11.31 3.35
N ALA A 21 6.64 -12.40 3.64
CA ALA A 21 5.54 -12.36 4.58
C ALA A 21 6.01 -11.98 5.99
N GLU A 22 7.16 -12.52 6.43
CA GLU A 22 7.79 -12.16 7.71
C GLU A 22 8.24 -10.68 7.74
N GLU A 23 8.90 -10.20 6.68
CA GLU A 23 9.32 -8.79 6.53
C GLU A 23 8.14 -7.82 6.56
N ASN A 24 7.00 -8.21 5.97
CA ASN A 24 5.78 -7.40 5.94
C ASN A 24 4.88 -7.59 7.17
N HIS A 25 5.29 -8.42 8.14
CA HIS A 25 4.52 -8.81 9.33
C HIS A 25 3.11 -9.36 8.99
N ARG A 26 3.02 -10.21 7.97
CA ARG A 26 1.77 -10.78 7.44
C ARG A 26 1.86 -12.30 7.35
N SER A 27 0.71 -12.97 7.31
CA SER A 27 0.66 -14.40 6.98
C SER A 27 0.97 -14.62 5.50
N LEU A 28 1.46 -15.81 5.16
CA LEU A 28 1.77 -16.19 3.77
C LEU A 28 0.58 -15.99 2.83
N ASN A 29 -0.63 -16.37 3.27
CA ASN A 29 -1.84 -16.14 2.47
C ASN A 29 -2.11 -14.66 2.21
N ARG A 30 -1.87 -13.78 3.20
CA ARG A 30 -2.02 -12.33 3.01
C ARG A 30 -0.94 -11.77 2.10
N GLU A 31 0.28 -12.30 2.14
CA GLU A 31 1.36 -11.90 1.25
C GLU A 31 1.06 -12.28 -0.21
N VAL A 32 0.54 -13.50 -0.44
CA VAL A 32 0.10 -13.94 -1.77
C VAL A 32 -1.03 -13.04 -2.30
N LEU A 33 -2.03 -12.74 -1.46
CA LEU A 33 -3.11 -11.81 -1.83
C LEU A 33 -2.60 -10.40 -2.11
N ALA A 34 -1.67 -9.88 -1.30
CA ALA A 34 -1.07 -8.56 -1.50
C ALA A 34 -0.25 -8.51 -2.79
N THR A 35 0.49 -9.58 -3.11
CA THR A 35 1.24 -9.70 -4.36
C THR A 35 0.30 -9.70 -5.57
N LEU A 36 -0.76 -10.51 -5.52
CA LEU A 36 -1.78 -10.56 -6.58
C LEU A 36 -2.50 -9.21 -6.74
N GLN A 37 -2.87 -8.55 -5.63
CA GLN A 37 -3.46 -7.22 -5.66
C GLN A 37 -2.49 -6.19 -6.23
N ASN A 38 -1.21 -6.22 -5.89
CA ASN A 38 -0.24 -5.27 -6.43
C ASN A 38 -0.11 -5.41 -7.95
N VAL A 39 0.02 -6.63 -8.47
CA VAL A 39 0.11 -6.89 -9.92
C VAL A 39 -1.21 -6.54 -10.63
N THR A 40 -2.35 -6.86 -10.03
CA THR A 40 -3.67 -6.60 -10.62
C THR A 40 -4.05 -5.12 -10.54
N ASN A 41 -3.70 -4.44 -9.46
CA ASN A 41 -3.92 -3.01 -9.27
C ASN A 41 -2.96 -2.17 -10.10
N GLN A 42 -1.77 -2.67 -10.47
CA GLN A 42 -0.94 -2.04 -11.50
C GLN A 42 -1.66 -2.02 -12.86
N SER A 43 -2.49 -3.04 -13.14
CA SER A 43 -3.36 -3.04 -14.32
C SER A 43 -4.61 -2.17 -14.14
N ARG A 44 -5.00 -1.84 -12.90
CA ARG A 44 -6.02 -0.86 -12.62
C ARG A 44 -5.40 0.51 -12.85
N ARG A 45 -5.47 0.99 -14.11
CA ARG A 45 -5.20 2.39 -14.45
C ARG A 45 -5.89 3.25 -13.40
N ILE A 46 -5.11 3.86 -12.52
CA ILE A 46 -5.63 4.82 -11.58
C ILE A 46 -6.06 5.99 -12.44
N GLU A 47 -7.37 6.10 -12.69
CA GLU A 47 -7.92 7.23 -13.42
C GLU A 47 -7.49 8.53 -12.70
N PRO A 48 -6.66 9.39 -13.33
CA PRO A 48 -6.07 10.55 -12.65
C PRO A 48 -7.13 11.45 -12.01
N ALA A 49 -8.30 11.55 -12.66
CA ALA A 49 -9.45 12.29 -12.14
C ALA A 49 -9.97 11.72 -10.81
N THR A 50 -10.00 10.40 -10.65
CA THR A 50 -10.42 9.72 -9.42
C THR A 50 -9.44 10.00 -8.29
N LEU A 51 -8.14 9.89 -8.56
CA LEU A 51 -7.10 10.17 -7.57
C LEU A 51 -7.12 11.64 -7.12
N ILE A 52 -7.27 12.58 -8.07
CA ILE A 52 -7.37 14.00 -7.76
C ILE A 52 -8.64 14.29 -6.93
N ARG A 53 -9.77 13.65 -7.26
CA ARG A 53 -11.03 13.80 -6.52
C ARG A 53 -10.89 13.30 -5.07
N GLU A 54 -10.27 12.15 -4.88
CA GLU A 54 -10.00 11.59 -3.54
C GLU A 54 -9.04 12.48 -2.74
N ALA A 55 -7.94 12.93 -3.36
CA ALA A 55 -6.99 13.85 -2.75
C ALA A 55 -7.66 15.18 -2.34
N ARG A 56 -8.55 15.72 -3.17
CA ARG A 56 -9.35 16.92 -2.84
C ARG A 56 -10.33 16.67 -1.69
N ALA A 57 -11.01 15.52 -1.68
CA ALA A 57 -11.93 15.16 -0.61
C ALA A 57 -11.20 15.03 0.74
N VAL A 58 -10.04 14.39 0.75
CA VAL A 58 -9.16 14.30 1.92
C VAL A 58 -8.68 15.69 2.34
N ARG A 59 -8.21 16.53 1.40
CA ARG A 59 -7.80 17.91 1.70
C ARG A 59 -8.93 18.74 2.32
N LYS A 60 -10.18 18.53 1.91
CA LYS A 60 -11.35 19.23 2.47
C LYS A 60 -11.63 18.85 3.93
N LYS A 61 -11.22 17.66 4.38
CA LYS A 61 -11.32 17.23 5.78
C LYS A 61 -10.32 17.96 6.69
N PHE A 62 -9.21 18.46 6.13
CA PHE A 62 -8.21 19.21 6.87
C PHE A 62 -8.52 20.72 6.80
N LYS A 63 -8.91 21.31 7.94
CA LYS A 63 -9.26 22.74 8.03
C LYS A 63 -8.07 23.69 7.80
N ARG A 64 -6.83 23.21 7.98
CA ARG A 64 -5.61 24.00 7.74
C ARG A 64 -4.94 23.52 6.46
N GLN A 65 -4.66 24.47 5.58
CA GLN A 65 -3.69 24.26 4.51
C GLN A 65 -2.30 24.30 5.16
N VAL A 66 -1.59 23.18 5.13
CA VAL A 66 -0.22 23.09 5.61
C VAL A 66 0.70 23.04 4.40
N SER A 67 1.59 24.01 4.28
CA SER A 67 2.60 24.02 3.22
C SER A 67 3.74 23.05 3.56
N PRO A 68 4.45 22.52 2.54
CA PRO A 68 5.64 21.70 2.76
C PRO A 68 6.70 22.41 3.64
N ALA A 69 6.79 23.73 3.55
CA ALA A 69 7.69 24.53 4.39
C ALA A 69 7.27 24.50 5.87
N GLN A 70 5.98 24.57 6.15
CA GLN A 70 5.44 24.46 7.52
C GLN A 70 5.68 23.07 8.11
N ILE A 71 5.50 22.01 7.32
CA ILE A 71 5.81 20.63 7.74
C ILE A 71 7.29 20.51 8.13
N LYS A 72 8.20 21.00 7.29
CA LYS A 72 9.65 20.99 7.56
C LYS A 72 10.02 21.82 8.79
N ALA A 73 9.32 22.91 9.04
CA ALA A 73 9.53 23.73 10.23
C ALA A 73 9.08 23.02 11.52
N TRP A 74 7.95 22.32 11.49
CA TRP A 74 7.45 21.55 12.64
C TRP A 74 8.31 20.33 12.96
N ILE A 75 8.79 19.61 11.94
CA ILE A 75 9.75 18.51 12.14
C ILE A 75 11.00 19.02 12.85
N ARG A 76 11.55 20.17 12.41
CA ARG A 76 12.72 20.79 13.05
C ARG A 76 12.48 21.29 14.47
N ARG A 77 11.25 21.68 14.81
CA ARG A 77 10.87 22.15 16.15
C ARG A 77 10.42 21.05 17.12
N GLY A 78 10.51 19.77 16.72
CA GLY A 78 10.19 18.65 17.61
C GLY A 78 8.74 18.16 17.57
N ARG A 79 7.98 18.49 16.51
CA ARG A 79 6.53 18.27 16.37
C ARG A 79 5.72 19.08 17.40
N LEU A 80 4.55 19.57 16.99
CA LEU A 80 3.58 20.19 17.91
C LEU A 80 2.86 19.09 18.69
#